data_AF-A0A7Y7CVD3-F1
#
_entry.id   AF-A0A7Y7CVD3-F1
#
_cell.length_a   1.000
_cell.length_b   1.000
_cell.length_c   1.000
_cell.angle_alpha   90.00
_cell.angle_beta   90.00
_cell.angle_gamma   90.00
#
_symmetry.space_group_name_H-M   'P 1'
#
loop_
_entity.id
_entity.type
_entity.pdbx_description
1 polymer ?
#
loop_
_entity_poly.entity_id
_entity_poly.type
_entity_poly.pdbx_seq_one_letter_code
_entity_poly.pdbx_strand_id
1 'polypeptide(L)'
;MAFDSIGENILFAVLFGLVIILLNLSALRKATVVEGVKTLRVPKIVHYGGALFMIGGSIEMVRAMAQDDEDSLMVVLFFFPFLFIGYLLIRFRSTFKVEFDEESFTVTNTFKRNKTLKWSEIEEVKFSLSANAHKLRARDTTASISMNLVGVNEFLKMMESQTRFKRQDKKMKW
;
A
#
# COMPACT_ATOMS: atom_id res chain seq x y z
N MET A 1 -4.32 12.37 36.35
CA MET A 1 -5.05 11.97 35.13
C MET A 1 -4.42 12.45 33.81
N ALA A 2 -3.28 13.17 33.82
CA ALA A 2 -2.56 13.57 32.59
C ALA A 2 -1.39 12.64 32.21
N PHE A 3 -0.93 11.78 33.13
CA PHE A 3 0.21 10.87 32.90
C PHE A 3 -0.17 9.60 32.11
N ASP A 4 -1.42 9.15 32.20
CA ASP A 4 -1.90 7.98 31.42
C ASP A 4 -1.92 8.28 29.92
N SER A 5 -2.32 9.49 29.50
CA SER A 5 -2.38 9.82 28.07
C SER A 5 -1.00 9.99 27.43
N ILE A 6 0.03 10.38 28.19
CA ILE A 6 1.41 10.49 27.67
C ILE A 6 1.96 9.10 27.35
N GLY A 7 1.75 8.12 28.25
CA GLY A 7 2.16 6.73 28.03
C GLY A 7 1.49 6.11 26.82
N GLU A 8 0.18 6.31 26.67
CA GLU A 8 -0.60 5.83 25.52
C GLU A 8 -0.13 6.45 24.20
N ASN A 9 0.08 7.78 24.16
CA ASN A 9 0.56 8.47 22.97
C ASN A 9 1.95 8.01 22.53
N ILE A 10 2.86 7.80 23.48
CA ILE A 10 4.20 7.26 23.19
C ILE A 10 4.09 5.83 22.64
N LEU A 11 3.24 4.99 23.24
CA LEU A 11 3.01 3.63 22.77
C LEU A 11 2.46 3.60 21.34
N PHE A 12 1.48 4.45 21.02
CA PHE A 12 0.95 4.57 19.66
C PHE A 12 2.02 5.03 18.66
N ALA A 13 2.85 6.00 19.01
CA ALA A 13 3.93 6.48 18.15
C ALA A 13 4.95 5.37 17.87
N VAL A 14 5.34 4.58 18.89
CA VAL A 14 6.25 3.45 18.74
C VAL A 14 5.65 2.36 17.85
N LEU A 15 4.39 1.98 18.08
CA LEU A 15 3.69 0.98 17.26
C LEU A 15 3.59 1.43 15.80
N PHE A 16 3.24 2.70 15.57
CA PHE A 16 3.16 3.26 14.22
C PHE A 16 4.52 3.26 13.51
N GLY A 17 5.59 3.67 14.20
CA GLY A 17 6.96 3.60 13.69
C GLY A 17 7.36 2.18 13.31
N LEU A 18 7.01 1.20 14.16
CA LEU A 18 7.29 -0.22 13.91
C LEU A 18 6.55 -0.73 12.66
N VAL A 19 5.30 -0.33 12.43
CA VAL A 19 4.56 -0.66 11.20
C VAL A 19 5.26 -0.11 9.95
N ILE A 20 5.73 1.14 9.98
CA ILE A 20 6.47 1.74 8.86
C ILE A 20 7.76 0.96 8.58
N ILE A 21 8.50 0.59 9.63
CA ILE A 21 9.72 -0.22 9.50
C ILE A 21 9.39 -1.57 8.86
N LEU A 22 8.33 -2.26 9.30
CA LEU A 22 7.91 -3.55 8.73
C LEU A 22 7.48 -3.44 7.26
N LEU A 23 6.83 -2.33 6.88
CA LEU A 23 6.49 -2.05 5.48
C LEU A 23 7.75 -1.87 4.63
N ASN A 24 8.72 -1.10 5.10
CA ASN A 24 9.99 -0.89 4.41
C ASN A 24 10.79 -2.20 4.28
N LEU A 25 10.87 -3.01 5.33
CA LEU A 25 11.52 -4.32 5.30
C LEU A 25 10.83 -5.28 4.31
N SER A 26 9.51 -5.16 4.16
CA SER A 26 8.76 -5.96 3.19
C SER A 26 9.10 -5.60 1.75
N ALA A 27 9.40 -4.33 1.45
CA ALA A 27 9.83 -3.89 0.13
C ALA A 27 11.22 -4.42 -0.28
N LEU A 28 12.07 -4.76 0.70
CA LEU A 28 13.38 -5.38 0.47
C LEU A 28 13.31 -6.86 0.10
N ARG A 29 12.18 -7.52 0.36
CA ARG A 29 11.98 -8.93 0.00
C ARG A 29 11.90 -9.08 -1.52
N LYS A 30 12.30 -10.25 -2.01
CA LYS A 30 12.27 -10.59 -3.44
C LYS A 30 10.84 -10.68 -3.99
N ALA A 31 10.69 -10.45 -5.29
CA ALA A 31 9.41 -10.68 -5.97
C ALA A 31 9.08 -12.18 -5.93
N THR A 32 7.79 -12.51 -5.91
CA THR A 32 7.37 -13.92 -6.01
C THR A 32 7.36 -14.33 -7.47
N VAL A 33 8.00 -15.44 -7.82
CA VAL A 33 7.94 -15.98 -9.18
C VAL A 33 6.79 -16.97 -9.25
N VAL A 34 5.84 -16.73 -10.14
CA VAL A 34 4.70 -17.62 -10.41
C VAL A 34 4.75 -17.90 -11.91
N GLU A 35 4.92 -19.17 -12.30
CA GLU A 35 4.95 -19.58 -13.71
C GLU A 35 5.99 -18.83 -14.57
N GLY A 36 7.14 -18.50 -13.99
CA GLY A 36 8.21 -17.74 -14.66
C GLY A 36 8.01 -16.22 -14.69
N VAL A 37 6.83 -15.73 -14.32
CA VAL A 37 6.52 -14.29 -14.23
C VAL A 37 6.79 -13.76 -12.83
N LYS A 38 7.50 -12.63 -12.74
CA LYS A 38 7.75 -11.97 -11.46
C LYS A 38 6.51 -11.19 -11.03
N THR A 39 6.05 -11.46 -9.83
CA THR A 39 4.85 -10.85 -9.25
C THR A 39 5.19 -10.04 -8.00
N LEU A 40 4.85 -8.76 -8.03
CA LEU A 40 4.83 -7.87 -6.87
C LEU A 40 3.46 -7.89 -6.21
N ARG A 41 3.44 -7.98 -4.89
CA ARG A 41 2.21 -7.89 -4.11
C ARG A 41 2.38 -6.94 -2.94
N VAL A 42 1.25 -6.41 -2.48
CA VAL A 42 1.22 -5.64 -1.24
C VAL A 42 1.73 -6.52 -0.07
N PRO A 43 2.46 -5.99 0.91
CA PRO A 43 2.91 -6.74 2.07
C PRO A 43 1.76 -7.36 2.88
N LYS A 44 2.01 -8.51 3.51
CA LYS A 44 1.02 -9.16 4.40
C LYS A 44 0.62 -8.28 5.58
N ILE A 45 1.51 -7.40 6.06
CA ILE A 45 1.23 -6.49 7.19
C ILE A 45 0.06 -5.55 6.91
N VAL A 46 -0.18 -5.18 5.64
CA VAL A 46 -1.35 -4.35 5.27
C VAL A 46 -2.66 -5.10 5.49
N HIS A 47 -2.68 -6.42 5.26
CA HIS A 47 -3.85 -7.26 5.54
C HIS A 47 -4.09 -7.38 7.04
N TYR A 48 -3.05 -7.62 7.82
CA TYR A 48 -3.17 -7.67 9.29
C TYR A 48 -3.58 -6.32 9.88
N GLY A 49 -3.06 -5.22 9.36
CA GLY A 49 -3.51 -3.87 9.71
C GLY A 49 -5.01 -3.72 9.46
N GLY A 50 -5.49 -4.08 8.26
CA GLY A 50 -6.92 -4.06 7.96
C GLY A 50 -7.77 -4.93 8.90
N ALA A 51 -7.29 -6.12 9.25
CA ALA A 51 -7.96 -6.99 10.22
C ALA A 51 -8.02 -6.36 11.63
N LEU A 52 -6.93 -5.74 12.08
CA LEU A 52 -6.88 -5.01 13.36
C LEU A 52 -7.85 -3.84 13.39
N PHE A 53 -7.96 -3.07 12.30
CA PHE A 53 -8.96 -1.99 12.19
C PHE A 53 -10.39 -2.52 12.35
N MET A 54 -10.72 -3.66 11.74
CA MET A 54 -12.05 -4.26 11.88
C MET A 54 -12.32 -4.82 13.29
N ILE A 55 -11.32 -5.48 13.90
CA ILE A 55 -11.44 -6.02 15.27
C ILE A 55 -11.59 -4.89 16.28
N GLY A 56 -10.70 -3.88 16.22
CA GLY A 56 -10.75 -2.73 17.11
C GLY A 56 -12.06 -1.96 16.99
N GLY A 57 -12.52 -1.71 15.76
CA GLY A 57 -13.84 -1.12 15.54
C GLY A 57 -14.95 -1.96 16.18
N SER A 58 -14.92 -3.29 16.00
CA SER A 58 -15.98 -4.17 16.50
C SER A 58 -16.04 -4.18 18.03
N ILE A 59 -14.88 -4.12 18.70
CA ILE A 59 -14.80 -4.02 20.15
C ILE A 59 -15.44 -2.72 20.64
N GLU A 60 -15.09 -1.58 20.03
CA GLU A 60 -15.64 -0.27 20.41
C GLU A 60 -17.15 -0.19 20.15
N MET A 61 -17.64 -0.81 19.07
CA MET A 61 -19.09 -0.93 18.83
C MET A 61 -19.79 -1.69 19.95
N VAL A 62 -19.26 -2.85 20.37
CA VAL A 62 -19.86 -3.65 21.47
C VAL A 62 -19.85 -2.86 22.78
N ARG A 63 -18.76 -2.15 23.09
CA ARG A 63 -18.67 -1.31 24.29
C ARG A 63 -19.70 -0.19 24.30
N ALA A 64 -19.87 0.48 23.16
CA ALA A 64 -20.86 1.54 23.01
C ALA A 64 -22.30 1.06 23.12
N MET A 65 -22.61 -0.12 22.58
CA MET A 65 -23.94 -0.72 22.73
C MET A 65 -24.24 -1.19 24.16
N ALA A 66 -23.20 -1.46 24.95
CA ALA A 66 -23.34 -1.85 26.36
C ALA A 66 -23.50 -0.65 27.30
N GLN A 67 -23.17 0.56 26.84
CA GLN A 67 -23.38 1.81 27.57
C GLN A 67 -24.73 2.39 27.12
N ASP A 68 -25.68 2.46 28.05
CA ASP A 68 -27.03 3.02 27.81
C ASP A 68 -26.99 4.56 27.82
N ASP A 69 -26.10 5.12 27.00
CA ASP A 69 -25.86 6.57 26.89
C ASP A 69 -26.39 7.12 25.57
N GLU A 70 -26.86 8.37 25.60
CA GLU A 70 -27.30 9.14 24.41
C GLU A 70 -26.20 9.26 23.34
N ASP A 71 -24.93 9.11 23.72
CA ASP A 71 -23.76 9.15 22.83
C ASP A 71 -23.55 7.88 22.00
N SER A 72 -24.31 6.81 22.26
CA SER A 72 -24.25 5.54 21.52
C SER A 72 -24.39 5.71 20.00
N LEU A 73 -25.19 6.68 19.55
CA LEU A 73 -25.40 6.98 18.12
C LEU A 73 -24.15 7.60 17.47
N MET A 74 -23.40 8.45 18.19
CA MET A 74 -22.12 8.96 17.69
C MET A 74 -21.09 7.85 17.53
N VAL A 75 -21.00 6.92 18.49
CA VAL A 75 -20.01 5.84 18.41
C VAL A 75 -20.30 4.89 17.25
N VAL A 76 -21.56 4.59 16.97
CA VAL A 76 -21.96 3.82 15.78
C VAL A 76 -21.56 4.53 14.48
N LEU A 77 -21.72 5.86 14.40
CA LEU A 77 -21.27 6.62 13.23
C LEU A 77 -19.75 6.61 13.06
N PHE A 78 -19.00 6.67 14.16
CA PHE A 78 -17.53 6.61 14.15
C PHE A 78 -17.00 5.21 13.82
N PHE A 79 -17.76 4.15 14.05
CA PHE A 79 -17.38 2.76 13.76
C PHE A 79 -17.30 2.44 12.25
N PHE A 80 -18.26 2.91 11.45
CA PHE A 80 -18.33 2.59 10.03
C PHE A 80 -17.04 2.91 9.24
N PRO A 81 -16.40 4.08 9.45
CA PRO A 81 -15.09 4.37 8.86
C PRO A 81 -14.02 3.32 9.17
N PHE A 82 -13.94 2.80 10.40
CA PHE A 82 -12.93 1.80 10.78
C PHE A 82 -13.13 0.48 10.05
N LEU A 83 -14.38 -0.01 9.99
CA LEU A 83 -14.70 -1.19 9.20
C LEU A 83 -14.40 -0.97 7.72
N PHE A 84 -14.82 0.18 7.18
CA PHE A 84 -14.66 0.48 5.77
C PHE A 84 -13.18 0.56 5.38
N ILE A 85 -12.35 1.25 6.17
CA ILE A 85 -10.90 1.32 5.97
C ILE A 85 -10.28 -0.08 6.09
N GLY A 86 -10.65 -0.84 7.13
CA GLY A 86 -10.14 -2.20 7.32
C GLY A 86 -10.45 -3.12 6.13
N TYR A 87 -11.68 -3.08 5.64
CA TYR A 87 -12.12 -3.77 4.44
C TYR A 87 -11.32 -3.32 3.20
N LEU A 88 -11.16 -2.00 2.99
CA LEU A 88 -10.40 -1.47 1.86
C LEU A 88 -8.94 -1.94 1.87
N LEU A 89 -8.28 -1.99 3.03
CA LEU A 89 -6.90 -2.47 3.15
C LEU A 89 -6.76 -3.95 2.80
N ILE A 90 -7.69 -4.78 3.31
CA ILE A 90 -7.74 -6.21 3.00
C ILE A 90 -7.99 -6.42 1.50
N ARG A 91 -8.98 -5.71 0.95
CA ARG A 91 -9.33 -5.76 -0.46
C ARG A 91 -8.15 -5.31 -1.32
N PHE A 92 -7.49 -4.22 -0.97
CA PHE A 92 -6.30 -3.71 -1.66
C PHE A 92 -5.22 -4.80 -1.76
N ARG A 93 -4.89 -5.47 -0.65
CA ARG A 93 -3.93 -6.58 -0.66
C ARG A 93 -4.38 -7.76 -1.52
N SER A 94 -5.67 -8.10 -1.52
CA SER A 94 -6.17 -9.27 -2.24
C SER A 94 -6.09 -9.13 -3.76
N THR A 95 -6.13 -7.91 -4.29
CA THR A 95 -6.21 -7.68 -5.74
C THR A 95 -5.10 -6.87 -6.36
N PHE A 96 -4.50 -5.94 -5.63
CA PHE A 96 -3.46 -5.13 -6.21
C PHE A 96 -2.20 -5.97 -6.40
N LYS A 97 -1.81 -6.17 -7.66
CA LYS A 97 -0.60 -6.89 -8.05
C LYS A 97 0.03 -6.24 -9.27
N VAL A 98 1.34 -6.40 -9.38
CA VAL A 98 2.09 -6.04 -10.58
C VAL A 98 2.82 -7.27 -11.05
N GLU A 99 2.59 -7.67 -12.28
CA GLU A 99 3.25 -8.80 -12.93
C GLU A 99 4.18 -8.24 -14.00
N PHE A 100 5.40 -8.75 -14.10
CA PHE A 100 6.37 -8.23 -15.06
C PHE A 100 7.35 -9.30 -15.53
N ASP A 101 7.80 -9.12 -16.76
CA ASP A 101 8.77 -9.95 -17.47
C ASP A 101 9.73 -9.05 -18.27
N GLU A 102 10.42 -9.63 -19.24
CA GLU A 102 11.41 -8.92 -20.06
C GLU A 102 10.77 -8.04 -21.14
N GLU A 103 9.51 -8.25 -21.51
CA GLU A 103 8.83 -7.53 -22.58
C GLU A 103 7.87 -6.46 -22.05
N SER A 104 7.17 -6.76 -20.96
CA SER A 104 6.07 -5.96 -20.47
C SER A 104 5.88 -6.04 -18.96
N PHE A 105 4.98 -5.20 -18.46
CA PHE A 105 4.41 -5.33 -17.13
C PHE A 105 2.92 -5.05 -17.14
N THR A 106 2.20 -5.74 -16.27
CA THR A 106 0.77 -5.63 -16.07
C THR A 106 0.47 -5.19 -14.65
N VAL A 107 -0.25 -4.08 -14.50
CA VAL A 107 -0.77 -3.61 -13.21
C VAL A 107 -2.23 -4.01 -13.08
N THR A 108 -2.54 -4.79 -12.05
CA THR A 108 -3.92 -5.07 -11.63
C THR A 108 -4.29 -4.11 -10.50
N ASN A 109 -5.33 -3.29 -10.70
CA ASN A 109 -5.80 -2.40 -9.64
C ASN A 109 -6.76 -3.12 -8.66
N THR A 110 -7.20 -2.41 -7.60
CA THR A 110 -8.14 -2.96 -6.60
C THR A 110 -9.48 -3.42 -7.20
N PHE A 111 -9.88 -2.82 -8.31
CA PHE A 111 -11.09 -3.16 -9.06
C PHE A 111 -10.87 -4.29 -10.08
N LYS A 112 -9.74 -5.02 -10.01
CA LYS A 112 -9.36 -6.09 -10.95
C LYS A 112 -9.23 -5.63 -12.41
N ARG A 113 -9.11 -4.33 -12.65
CA ARG A 113 -8.81 -3.82 -13.99
C ARG A 113 -7.32 -3.99 -14.24
N ASN A 114 -7.00 -4.60 -15.36
CA ASN A 114 -5.63 -4.83 -15.79
C ASN A 114 -5.19 -3.74 -16.75
N LYS A 115 -3.96 -3.31 -16.61
CA LYS A 115 -3.32 -2.39 -17.52
C LYS A 115 -1.93 -2.89 -17.84
N THR A 116 -1.71 -3.27 -19.09
CA THR A 116 -0.45 -3.80 -19.58
C THR A 116 0.27 -2.72 -20.36
N LEU A 117 1.58 -2.56 -20.12
CA LEU A 117 2.45 -1.66 -20.87
C LEU A 117 3.71 -2.43 -21.25
N LYS A 118 4.19 -2.22 -22.48
CA LYS A 118 5.50 -2.72 -22.90
C LYS A 118 6.59 -1.78 -22.43
N TRP A 119 7.77 -2.32 -22.12
CA TRP A 119 8.89 -1.47 -21.70
C TRP A 119 9.30 -0.46 -22.77
N SER A 120 9.23 -0.86 -24.04
CA SER A 120 9.55 -0.03 -25.20
C SER A 120 8.59 1.15 -25.43
N GLU A 121 7.39 1.11 -24.84
CA GLU A 121 6.35 2.15 -24.98
C GLU A 121 6.47 3.25 -23.91
N ILE A 122 7.39 3.11 -22.95
CA ILE A 122 7.54 4.05 -21.84
C ILE A 122 8.26 5.31 -22.31
N GLU A 123 7.53 6.42 -22.33
CA GLU A 123 8.03 7.74 -22.74
C GLU A 123 8.59 8.52 -21.55
N GLU A 124 8.08 8.28 -20.33
CA GLU A 124 8.42 9.03 -19.13
C GLU A 124 8.25 8.20 -17.84
N VAL A 125 9.16 8.39 -16.88
CA VAL A 125 9.08 7.85 -15.52
C VAL A 125 9.23 8.98 -14.51
N LYS A 126 8.23 9.13 -13.63
CA LYS A 126 8.23 10.16 -12.57
C LYS A 126 7.98 9.55 -11.20
N PHE A 127 8.77 9.95 -10.21
CA PHE A 127 8.49 9.60 -8.82
C PHE A 127 7.53 10.62 -8.19
N SER A 128 6.45 10.13 -7.59
CA SER A 128 5.50 10.93 -6.82
C SER A 128 5.71 10.67 -5.34
N LEU A 129 6.20 11.67 -4.61
CA LEU A 129 6.44 11.58 -3.17
C LEU A 129 5.14 11.37 -2.39
N SER A 130 4.09 12.13 -2.74
CA SER A 130 2.77 12.04 -2.08
C SER A 130 2.11 10.67 -2.21
N ALA A 131 2.29 10.01 -3.36
CA ALA A 131 1.76 8.66 -3.59
C ALA A 131 2.76 7.54 -3.23
N ASN A 132 3.99 7.90 -2.83
CA ASN A 132 5.14 7.00 -2.70
C ASN A 132 5.21 5.96 -3.85
N ALA A 133 5.16 6.44 -5.09
CA ALA A 133 5.01 5.60 -6.27
C ALA A 133 5.75 6.14 -7.50
N HIS A 134 6.21 5.23 -8.36
CA HIS A 134 6.68 5.58 -9.71
C HIS A 134 5.50 5.56 -10.68
N LYS A 135 5.28 6.68 -11.36
CA LYS A 135 4.33 6.80 -12.46
C LYS A 135 5.10 6.62 -13.77
N LEU A 136 4.75 5.57 -14.51
CA LEU A 136 5.29 5.28 -15.84
C LEU A 136 4.23 5.67 -16.86
N ARG A 137 4.60 6.53 -17.81
CA ARG A 137 3.70 7.04 -18.84
C ARG A 137 4.14 6.53 -20.21
N ALA A 138 3.20 5.92 -20.90
CA ALA A 138 3.19 5.70 -22.35
C ALA A 138 2.26 6.72 -23.02
N ARG A 139 2.29 6.78 -24.35
CA ARG A 139 1.55 7.75 -25.18
C ARG A 139 0.13 8.04 -24.69
N ASP A 140 -0.67 6.98 -24.51
CA ASP A 140 -2.09 7.11 -24.14
C ASP A 140 -2.40 6.60 -22.73
N THR A 141 -1.38 6.14 -21.99
CA THR A 141 -1.64 5.38 -20.78
C THR A 141 -0.58 5.58 -19.69
N THR A 142 -1.03 5.83 -18.45
CA THR A 142 -0.14 5.90 -17.27
C THR A 142 -0.39 4.75 -16.30
N ALA A 143 0.66 4.09 -15.84
CA ALA A 143 0.63 3.12 -14.74
C ALA A 143 1.36 3.68 -13.51
N SER A 144 0.88 3.35 -12.31
CA SER A 144 1.48 3.77 -11.04
C SER A 144 1.88 2.56 -10.23
N ILE A 145 3.16 2.48 -9.87
CA ILE A 145 3.77 1.37 -9.14
C ILE A 145 4.19 1.87 -7.76
N SER A 146 3.54 1.36 -6.72
CA SER A 146 3.86 1.75 -5.34
C SER A 146 5.20 1.19 -4.88
N MET A 147 5.97 2.02 -4.16
CA MET A 147 7.24 1.61 -3.52
C MET A 147 7.04 0.68 -2.33
N ASN A 148 5.80 0.53 -1.84
CA ASN A 148 5.48 -0.33 -0.71
C ASN A 148 5.27 -1.79 -1.13
N LEU A 149 5.37 -2.13 -2.42
CA LEU A 149 5.20 -3.51 -2.88
C LEU A 149 6.40 -4.38 -2.52
N VAL A 150 6.10 -5.62 -2.15
CA VAL A 150 7.10 -6.67 -1.98
C VAL A 150 7.75 -6.96 -3.34
N GLY A 151 9.09 -6.90 -3.41
CA GLY A 151 9.83 -7.13 -4.65
C GLY A 151 10.03 -5.91 -5.53
N VAL A 152 9.58 -4.71 -5.12
CA VAL A 152 9.61 -3.52 -5.99
C VAL A 152 11.02 -3.18 -6.47
N ASN A 153 12.05 -3.50 -5.69
CA ASN A 153 13.43 -3.31 -6.11
C ASN A 153 13.81 -4.08 -7.38
N GLU A 154 13.24 -5.27 -7.59
CA GLU A 154 13.48 -6.06 -8.80
C GLU A 154 12.79 -5.46 -10.02
N PHE A 155 11.58 -4.94 -9.82
CA PHE A 155 10.87 -4.21 -10.87
C PHE A 155 11.64 -2.94 -11.28
N LEU A 156 12.15 -2.18 -10.31
CA LEU A 156 12.96 -1.00 -10.62
C LEU A 156 14.24 -1.36 -11.38
N LYS A 157 14.91 -2.46 -11.01
CA LYS A 157 16.08 -2.95 -11.75
C LYS A 157 15.73 -3.33 -13.20
N MET A 158 14.61 -4.02 -13.40
CA MET A 158 14.12 -4.37 -14.75
C MET A 158 13.78 -3.11 -15.56
N MET A 159 13.09 -2.16 -14.94
CA MET A 159 12.78 -0.88 -15.57
C MET A 159 14.07 -0.14 -15.96
N GLU A 160 15.09 -0.11 -15.12
CA GLU A 160 16.39 0.51 -15.44
C GLU A 160 17.15 -0.22 -16.55
N SER A 161 17.00 -1.54 -16.68
CA SER A 161 17.65 -2.29 -17.76
C SER A 161 16.91 -2.21 -19.08
N GLN A 162 15.57 -2.11 -19.04
CA GLN A 162 14.71 -2.08 -20.22
C GLN A 162 14.40 -0.67 -20.72
N THR A 163 14.70 0.36 -19.92
CA THR A 163 14.44 1.76 -20.28
C THR A 163 15.68 2.61 -20.08
N ARG A 164 15.69 3.82 -20.68
CA ARG A 164 16.75 4.81 -20.47
C ARG A 164 16.72 5.50 -19.09
N PHE A 165 15.72 5.21 -18.25
CA PHE A 165 15.47 5.93 -17.01
C PHE A 165 16.20 5.27 -15.83
N LYS A 166 16.98 6.06 -15.09
CA LYS A 166 17.69 5.58 -13.90
C LYS A 166 16.96 5.97 -12.61
N ARG A 167 17.07 5.13 -11.58
CA ARG A 167 16.53 5.35 -10.22
C ARG A 167 17.06 6.62 -9.56
N GLN A 168 18.21 7.10 -10.03
CA GLN A 168 18.91 8.29 -9.51
C GLN A 168 18.57 9.60 -10.21
N ASP A 169 17.71 9.63 -11.24
CA ASP A 169 17.28 10.90 -11.90
C ASP A 169 16.29 11.73 -11.05
N LYS A 170 16.46 11.68 -9.72
CA LYS A 170 15.90 12.63 -8.77
C LYS A 170 16.70 13.93 -8.78
N LYS A 171 16.59 14.72 -9.85
CA LYS A 171 16.70 16.19 -9.68
C LYS A 171 15.33 16.69 -9.20
N MET A 172 15.10 16.53 -7.89
CA MET A 172 14.03 17.23 -7.18
C MET A 172 14.39 18.72 -7.18
N LYS A 173 13.75 19.50 -8.06
CA LYS A 173 13.57 20.93 -7.81
C LYS A 173 12.50 21.03 -6.71
N TRP A 174 12.93 21.60 -5.59
CA TRP A 174 12.05 22.06 -4.50
C TRP A 174 11.22 23.24 -4.98
#